data_AF-X6NTI7-F1
#
_entry.id   AF-X6NTI7-F1
#
_cell.length_a   1.000
_cell.length_b   1.000
_cell.length_c   1.000
_cell.angle_alpha   90.00
_cell.angle_beta   90.00
_cell.angle_gamma   90.00
#
_symmetry.space_group_name_H-M   'P 1'
#
loop_
_entity.id
_entity.type
_entity.pdbx_description
1 polymer ?
#
loop_
_entity_poly.entity_id
_entity_poly.type
_entity_poly.pdbx_seq_one_letter_code
_entity_poly.pdbx_strand_id
1 'polypeptide(L)'
;MLEEIGDRKNVPSFIEKVKAKKVKLMGFGHRVYKAYDPRAKVVRKMADRVFAIVGREPLIEIAEDLEKTALSDPYFVKRNLYPNIDFYSGLIYKALGFPTDFFTVLFTIPRTVGWLAHWNEFLDDKDNRIVRPRQIFLGHKRRIQTQKSNPVFQLNPRDGLLPRRLLENRETVARFFEFLFWFIIAFYFFIPLQGRKSRF
;
A
#
# COMPACT_ATOMS: atom_id res chain seq x y z
N MET A 1 -4.90 12.04 -1.19
CA MET A 1 -4.77 13.13 -0.20
C MET A 1 -4.43 14.47 -0.83
N LEU A 2 -3.19 14.73 -1.29
CA LEU A 2 -2.84 16.07 -1.83
C LEU A 2 -3.69 16.45 -3.04
N GLU A 3 -3.99 15.49 -3.90
CA GLU A 3 -4.93 15.66 -5.04
C GLU A 3 -6.36 15.97 -4.59
N GLU A 4 -6.83 15.39 -3.48
CA GLU A 4 -8.16 15.67 -2.92
C GLU A 4 -8.27 17.05 -2.29
N ILE A 5 -7.15 17.58 -1.78
CA ILE A 5 -7.08 18.95 -1.25
C ILE A 5 -7.21 19.95 -2.41
N GLY A 6 -6.55 19.67 -3.54
CA GLY A 6 -6.66 20.41 -4.80
C GLY A 6 -5.98 21.79 -4.81
N ASP A 7 -6.23 22.62 -3.80
CA ASP A 7 -5.71 23.99 -3.68
C ASP A 7 -5.23 24.28 -2.24
N ARG A 8 -4.19 25.12 -2.11
CA ARG A 8 -3.60 25.58 -0.84
C ARG A 8 -4.66 26.15 0.11
N LYS A 9 -5.67 26.85 -0.42
CA LYS A 9 -6.79 27.43 0.37
C LYS A 9 -7.61 26.40 1.12
N ASN A 10 -7.61 25.14 0.67
CA ASN A 10 -8.37 24.06 1.29
C ASN A 10 -7.61 23.36 2.43
N VAL A 11 -6.32 23.65 2.62
CA VAL A 11 -5.47 23.05 3.66
C VAL A 11 -6.05 23.23 5.08
N PRO A 12 -6.50 24.42 5.50
CA PRO A 12 -7.08 24.59 6.84
C PRO A 12 -8.32 23.72 7.07
N SER A 13 -9.22 23.67 6.08
CA SER A 13 -10.42 22.82 6.13
C SER A 13 -10.07 21.34 6.21
N PHE A 14 -9.04 20.90 5.48
CA PHE A 14 -8.53 19.54 5.55
C PHE A 14 -7.97 19.19 6.94
N ILE A 15 -7.18 20.11 7.53
CA ILE A 15 -6.63 19.94 8.88
C ILE A 15 -7.75 19.79 9.93
N GLU A 16 -8.84 20.57 9.85
CA GLU A 16 -9.98 20.39 10.75
C GLU A 16 -10.63 19.00 10.61
N LYS A 17 -10.75 18.48 9.38
CA LYS A 17 -11.26 17.12 9.14
C LYS A 17 -10.34 16.05 9.76
N VAL A 18 -9.02 16.25 9.71
CA VAL A 18 -8.03 15.38 10.36
C VAL A 18 -8.22 15.42 11.88
N LYS A 19 -8.35 16.60 12.47
CA LYS A 19 -8.55 16.76 13.93
C LYS A 19 -9.85 16.13 14.40
N ALA A 20 -10.91 16.23 13.59
CA ALA A 20 -12.20 15.57 13.78
C ALA A 20 -12.16 14.05 13.53
N LYS A 21 -11.00 13.47 13.20
CA LYS A 21 -10.79 12.04 12.91
C LYS A 21 -11.63 11.51 11.74
N LYS A 22 -12.09 12.38 10.84
CA LYS A 22 -12.84 11.99 9.64
C LYS A 22 -11.91 11.47 8.54
N VAL A 23 -10.68 11.99 8.51
CA VAL A 23 -9.64 11.59 7.55
C VAL A 23 -8.30 11.44 8.27
N LYS A 24 -7.39 10.63 7.70
CA LYS A 24 -6.02 10.49 8.20
C LYS A 24 -5.09 11.42 7.45
N LEU A 25 -4.16 12.04 8.16
CA LEU A 25 -3.07 12.80 7.56
C LEU A 25 -1.97 11.83 7.12
N MET A 26 -1.94 11.52 5.82
CA MET A 26 -0.98 10.59 5.24
C MET A 26 0.42 11.22 5.23
N GLY A 27 1.45 10.41 5.48
CA GLY A 27 2.83 10.90 5.55
C GLY A 27 3.20 11.61 6.86
N PHE A 28 2.34 11.56 7.89
CA PHE A 28 2.60 12.15 9.20
C PHE A 28 2.61 11.12 10.32
N GLY A 29 3.48 11.35 11.29
CA GLY A 29 3.71 10.49 12.42
C GLY A 29 4.55 9.27 12.07
N HIS A 30 5.19 8.72 13.09
CA HIS A 30 5.99 7.51 12.98
C HIS A 30 5.87 6.69 14.27
N ARG A 31 5.89 5.35 14.14
CA ARG A 31 5.82 4.45 15.31
C ARG A 31 7.06 4.64 16.20
N VAL A 32 8.23 4.67 15.57
CA VAL A 32 9.55 4.86 16.21
C VAL A 32 9.86 6.34 16.49
N TYR A 33 9.93 7.20 15.47
CA TYR A 33 10.28 8.61 15.67
C TYR A 33 9.17 9.42 16.36
N LYS A 34 9.54 10.11 17.45
CA LYS A 34 8.73 11.13 18.15
C LYS A 34 9.20 12.55 17.87
N ALA A 35 10.19 12.69 16.99
CA ALA A 35 10.70 13.95 16.47
C ALA A 35 10.68 13.87 14.94
N TYR A 36 11.19 14.90 14.27
CA TYR A 36 11.30 14.91 12.81
C TYR A 36 12.13 13.72 12.30
N ASP A 37 11.62 13.00 11.30
CA ASP A 37 12.31 11.84 10.73
C ASP A 37 13.60 12.29 10.02
N PRO A 38 14.79 11.80 10.42
CA PRO A 38 16.05 12.21 9.80
C PRO A 38 16.08 11.90 8.30
N ARG A 39 15.35 10.87 7.86
CA ARG A 39 15.26 10.49 6.44
C ARG A 39 14.38 11.47 5.65
N ALA A 40 13.32 11.99 6.27
CA ALA A 40 12.45 12.98 5.64
C ALA A 40 13.24 14.26 5.29
N LYS A 41 14.17 14.67 6.17
CA LYS A 41 15.06 15.82 5.92
C LYS A 41 15.97 15.60 4.71
N VAL A 42 16.50 14.38 4.53
CA VAL A 42 17.33 14.03 3.38
C VAL A 42 16.48 13.98 2.10
N VAL A 43 15.32 13.33 2.15
CA VAL A 43 14.41 13.21 1.01
C VAL A 43 13.87 14.59 0.58
N ARG A 44 13.61 15.50 1.51
CA ARG A 44 13.23 16.89 1.19
C ARG A 44 14.30 17.59 0.35
N LYS A 45 15.56 17.52 0.77
CA LYS A 45 16.69 18.07 -0.02
C LYS A 45 16.82 17.41 -1.39
N MET A 46 16.53 16.11 -1.48
CA MET A 46 16.53 15.39 -2.75
C MET A 46 15.39 15.86 -3.65
N ALA A 47 14.19 16.10 -3.09
CA ALA A 47 13.05 16.62 -3.83
C ALA A 47 13.38 17.96 -4.49
N ASP A 48 14.01 18.88 -3.74
CA ASP A 48 14.43 20.18 -4.28
C ASP A 48 15.39 20.03 -5.47
N ARG A 49 16.33 19.09 -5.40
CA ARG A 49 17.27 18.78 -6.50
C ARG A 49 16.58 18.18 -7.70
N VAL A 50 15.66 17.23 -7.49
CA VAL A 50 14.90 16.60 -8.58
C VAL A 50 14.04 17.66 -9.28
N PHE A 51 13.31 18.49 -8.53
CA PHE A 51 12.47 19.52 -9.11
C PHE A 51 13.24 20.58 -9.90
N ALA A 52 14.50 20.86 -9.54
CA ALA A 52 15.36 21.74 -10.31
C ALA A 52 15.72 21.17 -11.70
N ILE A 53 15.67 19.84 -11.87
CA ILE A 53 16.04 19.15 -13.12
C ILE A 53 14.80 18.85 -13.97
N VAL A 54 13.77 18.23 -13.36
CA VAL A 54 12.59 17.72 -14.09
C VAL A 54 11.40 18.68 -14.08
N GLY A 55 11.47 19.76 -13.29
CA GLY A 55 10.38 20.68 -13.06
C GLY A 55 9.66 20.43 -11.72
N ARG A 56 8.98 21.46 -11.21
CA ARG A 56 8.23 21.39 -9.95
C ARG A 56 6.89 20.68 -10.16
N GLU A 57 6.59 19.72 -9.30
CA GLU A 57 5.25 19.12 -9.19
C GLU A 57 4.28 20.13 -8.55
N PRO A 58 3.14 20.50 -9.18
CA PRO A 58 2.20 21.49 -8.65
C PRO A 58 1.73 21.21 -7.21
N LEU A 59 1.60 19.93 -6.84
CA LEU A 59 1.18 19.52 -5.50
C LEU A 59 2.21 19.85 -4.40
N ILE A 60 3.46 20.23 -4.75
CA ILE A 60 4.49 20.59 -3.76
C ILE A 60 4.08 21.78 -2.90
N GLU A 61 3.38 22.74 -3.50
CA GLU A 61 2.93 23.95 -2.81
C GLU A 61 1.88 23.65 -1.74
N ILE A 62 0.96 22.73 -2.06
CA ILE A 62 -0.04 22.24 -1.12
C ILE A 62 0.64 21.45 0.00
N ALA A 63 1.64 20.64 -0.33
CA ALA A 63 2.38 19.85 0.64
C ALA A 63 3.17 20.74 1.62
N GLU A 64 3.82 21.79 1.15
CA GLU A 64 4.57 22.75 1.97
C GLU A 64 3.64 23.51 2.94
N ASP A 65 2.49 23.99 2.46
CA ASP A 65 1.52 24.66 3.32
C ASP A 65 0.89 23.70 4.33
N LEU A 66 0.62 22.46 3.92
CA LEU A 66 0.11 21.42 4.80
C LEU A 66 1.14 21.07 5.89
N GLU A 67 2.42 20.94 5.55
CA GLU A 67 3.50 20.74 6.53
C GLU A 67 3.59 21.91 7.49
N LYS A 68 3.67 23.15 6.99
CA LYS A 68 3.78 24.34 7.83
C LYS A 68 2.59 24.49 8.78
N THR A 69 1.37 24.27 8.29
CA THR A 69 0.14 24.32 9.09
C THR A 69 0.12 23.21 10.14
N ALA A 70 0.47 21.97 9.76
CA ALA A 70 0.51 20.86 10.72
C ALA A 70 1.59 21.06 11.79
N LEU A 71 2.78 21.56 11.45
CA LEU A 71 3.87 21.78 12.40
C LEU A 71 3.61 22.94 13.38
N SER A 72 2.74 23.89 13.02
CA SER A 72 2.36 25.02 13.86
C SER A 72 1.09 24.78 14.68
N ASP A 73 0.25 23.80 14.29
CA ASP A 73 -1.00 23.51 14.98
C ASP A 73 -0.75 22.71 16.29
N PRO A 74 -1.23 23.19 17.46
CA PRO A 74 -1.02 22.56 18.76
C PRO A 74 -1.49 21.09 18.84
N TYR A 75 -2.48 20.69 18.03
CA TYR A 75 -2.98 19.33 17.98
C TYR A 75 -1.90 18.33 17.55
N PHE A 76 -1.12 18.68 16.54
CA PHE A 76 -0.10 17.81 15.95
C PHE A 76 1.19 17.87 16.76
N VAL A 77 1.56 19.06 17.24
CA VAL A 77 2.71 19.25 18.15
C VAL A 77 2.54 18.41 19.42
N LYS A 78 1.38 18.51 20.09
CA LYS A 78 1.10 17.72 21.31
C LYS A 78 1.14 16.20 21.07
N ARG A 79 0.93 15.76 19.83
CA ARG A 79 0.91 14.35 19.44
C ARG A 79 2.22 13.89 18.78
N ASN A 80 3.22 14.77 18.66
CA ASN A 80 4.48 14.49 17.99
C ASN A 80 4.28 13.96 16.56
N LEU A 81 3.33 14.54 15.82
CA LEU A 81 3.03 14.17 14.45
C LEU A 81 3.89 15.01 13.50
N TYR A 82 5.02 14.45 13.12
CA TYR A 82 5.95 15.05 12.16
C TYR A 82 5.88 14.36 10.80
N PRO A 83 6.24 15.05 9.71
CA PRO A 83 6.40 14.43 8.40
C PRO A 83 7.37 13.26 8.44
N ASN A 84 7.03 12.18 7.75
CA ASN A 84 7.88 11.02 7.57
C ASN A 84 8.46 10.97 6.15
N ILE A 85 9.29 9.97 5.89
CA ILE A 85 9.94 9.78 4.58
C ILE A 85 8.96 9.69 3.41
N ASP A 86 7.75 9.16 3.65
CA ASP A 86 6.76 8.90 2.60
C ASP A 86 6.08 10.18 2.10
N PHE A 87 6.07 11.25 2.92
CA PHE A 87 5.43 12.51 2.58
C PHE A 87 6.04 13.16 1.33
N TYR A 88 7.37 13.19 1.27
CA TYR A 88 8.10 13.82 0.16
C TYR A 88 8.45 12.84 -0.97
N SER A 89 8.60 11.55 -0.68
CA SER A 89 8.96 10.56 -1.71
C SER A 89 7.88 10.42 -2.79
N GLY A 90 6.59 10.50 -2.42
CA GLY A 90 5.50 10.47 -3.39
C GLY A 90 5.53 11.64 -4.38
N LEU A 91 5.91 12.83 -3.93
CA LEU A 91 6.03 14.02 -4.79
C LEU A 91 7.23 13.90 -5.75
N ILE A 92 8.32 13.29 -5.29
CA ILE A 92 9.47 12.97 -6.16
C ILE A 92 9.05 11.99 -7.25
N TYR A 93 8.40 10.87 -6.89
CA TYR A 93 7.98 9.87 -7.88
C TYR A 93 6.99 10.44 -8.89
N LYS A 94 6.06 11.30 -8.44
CA LYS A 94 5.13 11.99 -9.33
C LYS A 94 5.83 12.94 -10.29
N ALA A 95 6.79 13.75 -9.81
CA ALA A 95 7.58 14.62 -10.67
C ALA A 95 8.44 13.86 -11.70
N LEU A 96 8.85 12.63 -11.37
CA LEU A 96 9.53 11.72 -12.30
C LEU A 96 8.57 11.03 -13.30
N GLY A 97 7.26 11.28 -13.21
CA GLY A 97 6.25 10.75 -14.12
C GLY A 97 5.75 9.34 -13.77
N PHE A 98 6.07 8.81 -12.58
CA PHE A 98 5.54 7.51 -12.18
C PHE A 98 4.06 7.60 -11.77
N PRO A 99 3.20 6.66 -12.20
CA PRO A 99 1.85 6.55 -11.68
C PRO A 99 1.86 6.15 -10.20
N THR A 100 0.87 6.61 -9.44
CA THR A 100 0.77 6.40 -7.99
C THR A 100 0.77 4.92 -7.60
N ASP A 101 0.22 4.05 -8.47
CA ASP A 101 0.18 2.59 -8.26
C ASP A 101 1.58 1.97 -8.13
N PHE A 102 2.61 2.62 -8.68
CA PHE A 102 3.99 2.14 -8.63
C PHE A 102 4.77 2.62 -7.40
N PHE A 103 4.23 3.53 -6.59
CA PHE A 103 4.98 4.11 -5.47
C PHE A 103 5.43 3.05 -4.47
N THR A 104 4.56 2.09 -4.17
CA THR A 104 4.88 0.96 -3.28
C THR A 104 5.95 0.05 -3.90
N VAL A 105 5.93 -0.14 -5.21
CA VAL A 105 6.95 -0.94 -5.93
C VAL A 105 8.31 -0.24 -5.84
N LEU A 106 8.37 1.06 -6.12
CA LEU A 106 9.58 1.88 -6.02
C LEU A 106 10.13 1.94 -4.59
N PHE A 107 9.25 1.93 -3.58
CA PHE A 107 9.65 1.80 -2.17
C PHE A 107 10.19 0.40 -1.85
N THR A 108 9.62 -0.65 -2.47
CA THR A 108 9.94 -2.05 -2.18
C THR A 108 11.34 -2.43 -2.66
N ILE A 109 11.75 -1.98 -3.85
CA ILE A 109 13.06 -2.31 -4.45
C ILE A 109 14.24 -2.06 -3.48
N PRO A 110 14.43 -0.85 -2.91
CA PRO A 110 15.52 -0.62 -1.96
C PRO A 110 15.32 -1.33 -0.61
N ARG A 111 14.09 -1.73 -0.26
CA ARG A 111 13.80 -2.50 0.96
C ARG A 111 14.19 -3.96 0.83
N THR A 112 14.17 -4.52 -0.38
CA THR A 112 14.54 -5.93 -0.63
C THR A 112 15.92 -6.26 -0.08
N VAL A 113 16.91 -5.37 -0.23
CA VAL A 113 18.26 -5.59 0.32
C VAL A 113 18.23 -5.71 1.85
N GLY A 114 17.45 -4.85 2.53
CA GLY A 114 17.29 -4.93 3.98
C GLY A 114 16.54 -6.17 4.44
N TRP A 115 15.52 -6.61 3.69
CA TRP A 115 14.82 -7.87 3.97
C TRP A 115 15.72 -9.08 3.83
N LEU A 116 16.55 -9.13 2.78
CA LEU A 116 17.51 -10.20 2.57
C LEU A 116 18.59 -10.21 3.65
N ALA A 117 19.07 -9.04 4.08
CA ALA A 117 20.03 -8.93 5.18
C ALA A 117 19.45 -9.46 6.50
N HIS A 118 18.23 -9.05 6.86
CA HIS A 118 17.55 -9.58 8.06
C HIS A 118 17.24 -11.06 7.95
N TRP A 119 16.89 -11.55 6.76
CA TRP A 119 16.66 -12.97 6.54
C TRP A 119 17.95 -13.77 6.72
N ASN A 120 19.06 -13.29 6.18
CA ASN A 120 20.36 -13.92 6.34
C ASN A 120 20.80 -13.91 7.82
N GLU A 121 20.68 -12.78 8.50
CA GLU A 121 20.94 -12.65 9.95
C GLU A 121 20.11 -13.65 10.76
N PHE A 122 18.82 -13.80 10.43
CA PHE A 122 17.94 -14.76 11.06
C PHE A 122 18.38 -16.21 10.81
N LEU A 123 18.82 -16.56 9.60
CA LEU A 123 19.31 -17.91 9.29
C LEU A 123 20.63 -18.25 9.96
N ASP A 124 21.52 -17.27 10.10
CA ASP A 124 22.85 -17.45 10.69
C ASP A 124 22.83 -17.44 12.23
N ASP A 125 21.74 -16.94 12.84
CA ASP A 125 21.56 -16.95 14.30
C ASP A 125 21.33 -18.38 14.83
N LYS A 126 22.29 -18.88 15.62
CA LYS A 126 22.25 -20.21 16.24
C LYS A 126 21.10 -20.36 17.24
N ASP A 127 20.60 -19.26 17.79
CA ASP A 127 19.49 -19.24 18.75
C ASP A 127 18.11 -19.06 18.06
N ASN A 128 18.08 -18.97 16.73
CA ASN A 128 16.85 -18.83 15.95
C ASN A 128 15.82 -19.93 16.29
N ARG A 129 14.57 -19.51 16.47
CA ARG A 129 13.41 -20.41 16.60
C ARG A 129 12.27 -19.97 15.68
N ILE A 130 11.50 -20.95 15.22
CA ILE A 130 10.25 -20.70 14.49
C ILE A 130 9.31 -19.84 15.33
N VAL A 131 8.89 -18.70 14.78
CA VAL A 131 7.98 -17.76 15.45
C VAL A 131 6.56 -18.35 15.51
N ARG A 132 6.09 -18.68 16.72
CA ARG A 132 4.74 -19.23 16.99
C ARG A 132 3.95 -18.32 17.95
N PRO A 133 3.35 -17.23 17.47
CA PRO A 133 2.58 -16.34 18.34
C PRO A 133 1.34 -17.05 18.88
N ARG A 134 0.95 -16.71 20.11
CA ARG A 134 -0.27 -17.20 20.76
C ARG A 134 -1.41 -16.19 20.64
N GLN A 135 -2.64 -16.68 20.81
CA GLN A 135 -3.83 -15.85 20.90
C GLN A 135 -4.52 -16.00 22.26
N ILE A 136 -5.22 -14.94 22.69
CA ILE A 136 -6.19 -15.00 23.79
C ILE A 136 -7.56 -15.22 23.15
N PHE A 137 -8.11 -16.43 23.27
CA PHE A 137 -9.41 -16.76 22.70
C PHE A 137 -10.53 -16.27 23.61
N LEU A 138 -11.28 -15.26 23.15
CA LEU A 138 -12.47 -14.71 23.82
C LEU A 138 -13.78 -15.17 23.18
N GLY A 139 -13.70 -16.16 22.29
CA GLY A 139 -14.87 -16.72 21.63
C GLY A 139 -15.68 -17.65 22.55
N HIS A 140 -16.80 -18.13 22.02
CA HIS A 140 -17.63 -19.07 22.75
C HIS A 140 -16.88 -20.39 22.96
N LYS A 141 -17.10 -21.03 24.11
CA LYS A 141 -16.68 -22.42 24.33
C LYS A 141 -17.34 -23.32 23.28
N ARG A 142 -16.79 -24.54 23.12
CA ARG A 142 -17.36 -25.56 22.23
C ARG A 142 -18.87 -25.64 22.45
N ARG A 143 -19.63 -25.47 21.38
CA ARG A 143 -21.09 -25.54 21.36
C ARG A 143 -21.54 -26.53 20.30
N ILE A 144 -22.64 -27.21 20.55
CA ILE A 144 -23.27 -28.09 19.58
C ILE A 144 -23.94 -27.21 18.54
N GLN A 145 -23.72 -27.52 17.26
CA GLN A 145 -24.41 -26.84 16.18
C GLN A 145 -25.86 -27.32 16.15
N THR A 146 -26.78 -26.47 16.60
CA THR A 146 -28.20 -26.69 16.34
C THR A 146 -28.49 -26.28 14.91
N GLN A 147 -29.03 -27.19 14.10
CA GLN A 147 -29.65 -26.78 12.85
C GLN A 147 -30.82 -25.88 13.23
N LYS A 148 -30.81 -24.63 12.76
CA LYS A 148 -32.05 -23.86 12.76
C LYS A 148 -33.01 -24.66 11.88
N SER A 149 -34.22 -24.96 12.37
CA SER A 149 -35.30 -25.37 11.49
C SER A 149 -35.51 -24.20 10.54
N ASN A 150 -34.89 -24.28 9.35
CA ASN A 150 -35.32 -23.42 8.27
C ASN A 150 -36.82 -23.70 8.11
N PRO A 151 -37.69 -22.68 7.99
CA PRO A 151 -38.98 -22.94 7.35
C PRO A 151 -38.63 -23.68 6.07
N VAL A 152 -39.26 -24.83 5.83
CA VAL A 152 -39.04 -25.60 4.62
C VAL A 152 -39.24 -24.62 3.48
N PHE A 153 -38.15 -24.19 2.83
CA PHE A 153 -38.22 -23.49 1.58
C PHE A 153 -38.75 -24.55 0.62
N GLN A 154 -40.08 -24.59 0.44
CA GLN A 154 -40.68 -25.32 -0.65
C GLN A 154 -40.15 -24.66 -1.91
N LEU A 155 -39.11 -25.25 -2.49
CA LEU A 155 -38.71 -24.92 -3.84
C LEU A 155 -39.90 -25.26 -4.72
N ASN A 156 -40.63 -24.23 -5.14
CA ASN A 156 -41.54 -24.37 -6.25
C ASN A 156 -40.65 -24.78 -7.45
N PRO A 157 -40.94 -25.88 -8.17
CA PRO A 157 -40.10 -26.36 -9.27
C PRO A 157 -39.91 -25.35 -10.42
N ARG A 158 -40.55 -24.17 -10.34
CA ARG A 158 -40.51 -23.09 -11.32
C ARG A 158 -39.62 -21.92 -10.91
N ASP A 159 -39.11 -21.88 -9.69
CA ASP A 159 -38.31 -20.76 -9.19
C ASP A 159 -36.81 -21.03 -9.41
N GLY A 160 -36.34 -20.68 -10.62
CA GLY A 160 -34.97 -20.23 -10.85
C GLY A 160 -33.88 -21.29 -10.87
N LEU A 161 -33.88 -22.13 -11.92
CA LEU A 161 -32.64 -22.77 -12.37
C LEU A 161 -31.62 -21.69 -12.73
N LEU A 162 -30.53 -21.57 -11.96
CA LEU A 162 -29.30 -21.01 -12.49
C LEU A 162 -28.95 -21.79 -13.78
N PRO A 163 -28.61 -21.13 -14.90
CA PRO A 163 -28.34 -21.84 -16.14
C PRO A 163 -27.16 -22.79 -15.95
N ARG A 164 -27.44 -24.11 -15.96
CA ARG A 164 -26.49 -25.23 -15.90
C ARG A 164 -25.44 -25.26 -17.02
N ARG A 165 -25.35 -24.22 -17.86
CA ARG A 165 -24.49 -24.18 -19.05
C ARG A 165 -23.02 -23.86 -18.79
N LEU A 166 -22.64 -23.44 -17.59
CA LEU A 166 -21.26 -22.97 -17.30
C LEU A 166 -20.31 -24.05 -16.76
N LEU A 167 -20.79 -25.24 -16.41
CA LEU A 167 -19.96 -26.28 -15.76
C LEU A 167 -19.96 -27.65 -16.45
N GLU A 168 -20.68 -27.81 -17.56
CA GLU A 168 -20.82 -29.14 -18.20
C GLU A 168 -19.71 -29.46 -19.22
N ASN A 169 -18.97 -28.46 -19.71
CA ASN A 169 -17.91 -28.72 -20.70
C ASN A 169 -16.52 -28.71 -20.05
N ARG A 170 -16.00 -29.89 -19.71
CA ARG A 170 -14.66 -30.07 -19.12
C ARG A 170 -13.55 -29.49 -20.01
N GLU A 171 -13.75 -29.46 -21.32
CA GLU A 171 -12.79 -28.83 -22.25
C GLU A 171 -12.74 -27.31 -22.11
N THR A 172 -13.88 -26.65 -21.85
CA THR A 172 -13.92 -25.20 -21.68
C THR A 172 -13.24 -24.77 -20.38
N VAL A 173 -13.43 -25.55 -19.31
CA VAL A 173 -12.76 -25.32 -18.03
C VAL A 173 -11.25 -25.58 -18.17
N ALA A 174 -10.85 -26.67 -18.81
CA ALA A 174 -9.44 -26.96 -19.07
C ALA A 174 -8.77 -25.88 -19.94
N ARG A 175 -9.45 -25.41 -20.99
CA ARG A 175 -8.96 -24.30 -21.84
C ARG A 175 -8.87 -22.97 -21.11
N PHE A 176 -9.77 -22.70 -20.18
CA PHE A 176 -9.69 -21.50 -19.33
C PHE A 176 -8.47 -21.55 -18.40
N PHE A 177 -8.19 -22.72 -17.81
CA PHE A 177 -6.99 -22.91 -16.97
C PHE A 177 -5.69 -22.94 -17.80
N GLU A 178 -5.68 -23.52 -19.00
CA GLU A 178 -4.53 -23.43 -19.91
C GLU A 178 -4.28 -21.99 -20.37
N PHE A 179 -5.34 -21.25 -20.71
CA PHE A 179 -5.23 -19.83 -21.06
C PHE A 179 -4.63 -19.03 -19.90
N LEU A 180 -5.09 -19.25 -18.67
CA LEU A 180 -4.57 -18.59 -17.48
C LEU A 180 -3.09 -18.96 -17.20
N PHE A 181 -2.73 -20.24 -17.42
CA PHE A 181 -1.36 -20.74 -17.26
C PHE A 181 -0.39 -20.14 -18.29
N TRP A 182 -0.79 -20.07 -19.57
CA TRP A 182 0.00 -19.43 -20.62
C TRP A 182 0.05 -17.90 -20.49
N PHE A 183 -1.02 -17.26 -20.02
CA PHE A 183 -1.05 -15.81 -19.77
C PHE A 183 -0.06 -15.41 -18.67
N ILE A 184 0.07 -16.22 -17.61
CA ILE A 184 1.04 -16.00 -16.53
C ILE A 184 2.48 -16.24 -17.02
N ILE A 185 2.73 -17.26 -17.84
CA ILE A 185 4.07 -17.53 -18.41
C ILE A 185 4.49 -16.46 -19.42
N ALA A 186 3.58 -16.00 -20.29
CA ALA A 186 3.86 -14.95 -21.27
C ALA A 186 4.23 -13.61 -20.59
N PHE A 187 3.63 -13.31 -19.44
CA PHE A 187 3.95 -12.11 -18.68
C PHE A 187 5.31 -12.15 -17.96
N TYR A 188 5.82 -13.36 -17.64
CA TYR A 188 7.10 -13.52 -16.92
C TYR A 188 8.28 -13.88 -17.81
N PHE A 189 8.07 -14.50 -18.99
CA PHE A 189 9.16 -14.98 -19.85
C PHE A 189 9.34 -14.22 -21.18
N PHE A 190 8.43 -13.31 -21.55
CA PHE A 190 8.46 -12.63 -22.86
C PHE A 190 8.55 -11.09 -22.81
N ILE A 191 9.17 -10.53 -21.76
CA ILE A 191 9.77 -9.19 -21.86
C ILE A 191 11.22 -9.40 -22.31
N PRO A 192 11.60 -9.01 -23.54
CA PRO A 192 12.95 -9.24 -24.02
C PRO A 192 13.95 -8.39 -23.24
N LEU A 193 15.00 -9.05 -22.75
CA LEU A 193 16.29 -8.45 -22.42
C LEU A 193 16.88 -7.79 -23.67
N GLN A 194 16.36 -6.63 -24.08
CA GLN A 194 17.07 -5.73 -24.97
C GLN A 194 18.04 -4.89 -24.14
N GLY A 195 19.34 -5.22 -24.19
CA GLY A 195 20.38 -4.25 -23.82
C GLY A 195 21.59 -4.75 -23.05
N ARG A 196 22.19 -5.90 -23.39
CA ARG A 196 23.65 -6.05 -23.21
C ARG A 196 24.28 -6.46 -24.53
N LYS A 197 24.68 -5.45 -25.31
CA LYS A 197 25.74 -5.63 -26.31
C LYS A 197 27.07 -5.65 -25.56
N SER A 198 27.78 -6.77 -25.69
CA SER A 198 29.21 -6.85 -25.45
C SER A 198 29.95 -5.88 -26.37
N ARG A 199 30.92 -5.14 -25.81
CA ARG A 199 32.15 -4.74 -26.51
C ARG A 199 33.28 -4.57 -25.49
N PHE A 200 34.28 -5.44 -25.67
CA PHE A 200 35.63 -5.52 -25.09
C PHE A 200 35.74 -5.79 -23.59
#